data_AF-A0A0H1R927-F1
#
_entry.id   AF-A0A0H1R927-F1
#
_cell.length_a   1.000
_cell.length_b   1.000
_cell.length_c   1.000
_cell.angle_alpha   90.00
_cell.angle_beta   90.00
_cell.angle_gamma   90.00
#
_symmetry.space_group_name_H-M   'P 1'
#
loop_
_entity.id
_entity.type
_entity.pdbx_description
1 polymer ?
#
loop_
_entity_poly.entity_id
_entity_poly.type
_entity_poly.pdbx_seq_one_letter_code
_entity_poly.pdbx_strand_id
1 'polypeptide(L)'
;MTDDSIYLDNAVFTKLGSGSLAVPKLLSSAFFRVGTKALDENDHIIYDKTAGDRHYDADASGQGTVMAFAKVTANLALSYKDLLVV
;
A
#
# COMPACT_ATOMS: atom_id res chain seq x y z
N MET A 1 2.55 5.85 22.39
CA MET A 1 3.61 5.41 21.46
C MET A 1 3.30 6.03 20.13
N THR A 2 4.30 6.57 19.45
CA THR A 2 4.14 7.14 18.12
C THR A 2 4.41 6.00 17.16
N ASP A 3 3.39 5.53 16.45
CA ASP A 3 3.56 4.54 15.41
C ASP A 3 4.09 5.24 14.15
N ASP A 4 5.08 4.65 13.48
CA ASP A 4 5.58 5.16 12.20
C ASP A 4 4.53 4.97 11.11
N SER A 5 4.43 5.92 10.17
CA SER A 5 3.46 5.88 9.07
C SER A 5 4.15 6.09 7.73
N ILE A 6 3.64 5.43 6.69
CA ILE A 6 4.11 5.58 5.31
C ILE A 6 3.11 6.46 4.56
N TYR A 7 3.61 7.54 3.97
CA TYR A 7 2.82 8.52 3.22
C TYR A 7 2.96 8.22 1.72
N LEU A 8 1.82 8.08 1.05
CA LEU A 8 1.69 7.73 -0.37
C LEU A 8 1.16 8.93 -1.12
N ASP A 9 1.98 9.50 -2.01
CA ASP A 9 1.61 10.66 -2.81
C ASP A 9 0.57 10.27 -3.89
N ASN A 10 -0.61 10.88 -3.84
CA ASN A 10 -1.71 10.61 -4.76
C ASN A 10 -1.41 10.97 -6.23
N ALA A 11 -0.35 11.75 -6.50
CA ALA A 11 0.14 11.99 -7.85
C ALA A 11 0.81 10.74 -8.47
N VAL A 12 1.36 9.86 -7.63
CA VAL A 12 1.96 8.58 -8.04
C VAL A 12 0.96 7.43 -7.87
N PHE A 13 0.31 7.35 -6.71
CA PHE A 13 -0.61 6.27 -6.34
C PHE A 13 -2.06 6.62 -6.67
N THR A 14 -2.31 6.94 -7.94
CA THR A 14 -3.56 7.57 -8.42
C THR A 14 -4.85 6.79 -8.14
N LYS A 15 -4.77 5.50 -7.83
CA LYS A 15 -5.94 4.66 -7.50
C LYS A 15 -6.36 4.68 -6.03
N LEU A 16 -5.53 5.21 -5.14
CA LEU A 16 -5.78 5.12 -3.69
C LEU A 16 -6.72 6.23 -3.16
N GLY A 17 -7.16 7.12 -4.04
CA GLY A 17 -7.95 8.30 -3.72
C GLY A 17 -7.08 9.52 -3.41
N SER A 18 -7.69 10.55 -2.82
CA SER A 18 -7.04 11.83 -2.55
C SER A 18 -6.72 12.03 -1.07
N GLY A 19 -5.63 12.73 -0.80
CA GLY A 19 -5.22 13.23 0.52
C GLY A 19 -4.41 14.52 0.40
N SER A 20 -3.87 15.02 1.50
CA SER A 20 -2.87 16.09 1.50
C SER A 20 -1.95 15.96 2.71
N LEU A 21 -0.78 16.60 2.70
CA LEU A 21 0.08 16.64 3.90
C LEU A 21 -0.61 17.29 5.11
N ALA A 22 -1.50 18.26 4.89
CA ALA A 22 -2.24 18.93 5.96
C ALA A 22 -3.40 18.08 6.50
N VAL A 23 -4.00 17.25 5.64
CA VAL A 23 -5.09 16.32 5.98
C VAL A 23 -4.83 14.98 5.30
N PRO A 24 -3.93 14.15 5.84
CA PRO A 24 -3.65 12.83 5.30
C PRO A 24 -4.88 11.94 5.41
N LYS A 25 -5.11 11.10 4.41
CA LYS A 25 -6.25 10.18 4.39
C LYS A 25 -5.80 8.75 4.67
N LEU A 26 -6.47 8.07 5.59
CA LEU A 26 -6.24 6.64 5.82
C LEU A 26 -6.52 5.83 4.55
N LEU A 27 -5.62 4.91 4.21
CA LEU A 27 -5.84 3.98 3.11
C LEU A 27 -7.10 3.14 3.36
N SER A 28 -7.91 2.95 2.31
CA SER A 28 -9.04 2.02 2.37
C SER A 28 -8.53 0.60 2.61
N SER A 29 -9.13 -0.12 3.55
CA SER A 29 -8.78 -1.53 3.78
C SER A 29 -9.06 -2.41 2.57
N ALA A 30 -9.97 -2.00 1.68
CA ALA A 30 -10.25 -2.71 0.43
C ALA A 30 -9.13 -2.57 -0.62
N PHE A 31 -8.17 -1.66 -0.40
CA PHE A 31 -7.03 -1.46 -1.31
C PHE A 31 -5.74 -2.13 -0.83
N PHE A 32 -5.79 -2.82 0.31
CA PHE A 32 -4.61 -3.37 0.96
C PHE A 32 -4.73 -4.87 1.13
N ARG A 33 -3.68 -5.58 0.70
CA ARG A 33 -3.59 -7.02 0.81
C ARG A 33 -2.25 -7.47 1.34
N VAL A 34 -2.30 -8.43 2.25
CA VAL A 34 -1.13 -9.25 2.60
C VAL A 34 -1.05 -10.44 1.64
N GLY A 35 0.10 -10.59 0.98
CA GLY A 35 0.34 -11.64 0.00
C GLY A 35 1.40 -11.22 -1.01
N THR A 36 1.57 -12.03 -2.05
CA THR A 36 2.56 -11.78 -3.12
C THR A 36 1.95 -11.26 -4.41
N LYS A 37 0.62 -11.16 -4.48
CA LYS A 37 -0.16 -10.67 -5.63
C LYS A 37 -1.57 -10.24 -5.20
N ALA A 38 -2.22 -9.45 -6.05
CA ALA A 38 -3.65 -9.13 -5.94
C ALA A 38 -4.49 -10.41 -5.96
N LEU A 39 -5.59 -10.41 -5.22
CA LEU A 39 -6.61 -11.45 -5.20
C LEU A 39 -7.92 -10.94 -5.82
N ASP A 40 -8.24 -9.67 -5.64
CA ASP A 40 -9.39 -9.01 -6.25
C ASP A 40 -9.01 -7.69 -6.97
N GLU A 41 -9.97 -7.17 -7.73
CA GLU A 41 -9.82 -6.00 -8.62
C GLU A 41 -9.59 -4.66 -7.89
N ASN A 42 -9.47 -4.67 -6.55
CA ASN A 42 -9.19 -3.47 -5.77
C ASN A 42 -7.89 -3.57 -4.97
N ASP A 43 -7.19 -4.72 -5.00
CA ASP A 43 -5.93 -4.92 -4.29
C ASP A 43 -4.75 -4.14 -4.91
N HIS A 44 -4.72 -2.83 -4.65
CA HIS A 44 -3.71 -1.94 -5.21
C HIS A 44 -2.38 -1.95 -4.43
N ILE A 45 -2.41 -2.16 -3.12
CA ILE A 45 -1.21 -2.24 -2.27
C ILE A 45 -1.06 -3.66 -1.77
N ILE A 46 0.03 -4.30 -2.20
CA ILE A 46 0.34 -5.69 -1.88
C ILE A 46 1.56 -5.71 -0.98
N TYR A 47 1.44 -6.35 0.19
CA TYR A 47 2.51 -6.51 1.15
C TYR A 47 2.92 -7.98 1.28
N ASP A 48 4.12 -8.30 0.78
CA ASP A 48 4.76 -9.57 1.07
C ASP A 48 5.37 -9.50 2.48
N LYS A 49 4.61 -9.98 3.46
CA LYS A 49 5.04 -10.02 4.86
C LYS A 49 6.30 -10.86 5.09
N THR A 50 6.54 -11.88 4.28
CA THR A 50 7.69 -12.78 4.47
C THR A 50 8.99 -12.15 4.00
N ALA A 51 8.94 -11.41 2.88
CA ALA A 51 10.11 -10.74 2.31
C ALA A 51 10.27 -9.27 2.77
N GLY A 52 9.20 -8.69 3.32
CA GLY A 52 9.13 -7.28 3.73
C GLY A 52 8.88 -6.31 2.57
N ASP A 53 8.55 -6.79 1.38
CA ASP A 53 8.41 -5.97 0.17
C ASP A 53 6.98 -5.45 0.03
N ARG A 54 6.83 -4.18 -0.36
CA ARG A 54 5.53 -3.59 -0.74
C ARG A 54 5.52 -3.23 -2.19
N HIS A 55 4.41 -3.55 -2.82
CA HIS A 55 4.19 -3.31 -4.22
C HIS A 55 2.92 -2.50 -4.45
N TYR A 56 2.95 -1.71 -5.51
CA TYR A 56 1.79 -1.04 -6.06
C TYR A 56 1.39 -1.70 -7.37
N ASP A 57 0.15 -2.14 -7.42
CA ASP A 57 -0.52 -2.67 -8.59
C ASP A 57 -1.62 -1.67 -9.02
N ALA A 58 -1.32 -0.90 -10.06
CA ALA A 58 -2.17 0.20 -10.50
C ALA A 58 -3.47 -0.26 -11.19
N ASP A 59 -3.49 -1.46 -11.75
CA ASP A 59 -4.71 -2.04 -12.34
C ASP A 59 -5.35 -3.13 -11.48
N ALA A 60 -4.70 -3.49 -10.35
CA ALA A 60 -5.14 -4.53 -9.41
C ALA A 60 -5.41 -5.87 -10.10
N SER A 61 -4.77 -6.13 -11.24
CA SER A 61 -4.97 -7.37 -12.00
C SER A 61 -4.19 -8.54 -11.40
N GLY A 62 -3.21 -8.27 -10.52
CA GLY A 62 -2.26 -9.27 -10.03
C GLY A 62 -1.34 -9.83 -11.11
N GLN A 63 -1.35 -9.19 -12.28
CA GLN A 63 -0.58 -9.53 -13.47
C GLN A 63 0.08 -8.25 -14.01
N GLY A 64 1.15 -8.38 -14.78
CA GLY A 64 1.84 -7.19 -15.32
C GLY A 64 2.77 -6.49 -14.33
N THR A 65 2.84 -5.15 -14.39
CA THR A 65 3.89 -4.37 -13.73
C THR A 65 3.53 -4.04 -12.29
N VAL A 66 3.90 -4.94 -11.38
CA VAL A 66 3.77 -4.76 -9.94
C VAL A 66 5.04 -4.07 -9.42
N MET A 67 4.96 -2.76 -9.14
CA MET A 67 6.15 -1.95 -8.80
C MET A 67 6.45 -2.02 -7.30
N ALA A 68 7.61 -2.55 -6.94
CA ALA A 68 8.10 -2.46 -5.56
C ALA A 68 8.44 -0.99 -5.25
N PHE A 69 7.80 -0.41 -4.22
CA PHE A 69 8.03 0.99 -3.87
C PHE A 69 8.76 1.16 -2.54
N ALA A 70 8.84 0.12 -1.70
CA ALA A 70 9.76 0.09 -0.57
C ALA A 70 9.84 -1.27 0.14
N LYS A 71 10.87 -1.44 0.98
CA LYS A 71 11.17 -2.63 1.79
C LYS A 71 11.15 -2.31 3.30
N VAL A 72 10.51 -3.16 4.10
CA VAL A 72 10.48 -3.10 5.57
C VAL A 72 11.13 -4.35 6.14
N THR A 73 11.34 -4.37 7.45
CA THR A 73 11.74 -5.59 8.16
C THR A 73 10.73 -6.71 7.88
N ALA A 74 11.24 -7.90 7.54
CA ALA A 74 10.42 -9.08 7.35
C ALA A 74 9.57 -9.37 8.59
N ASN A 75 8.35 -9.84 8.37
CA ASN A 75 7.34 -10.16 9.39
C ASN A 75 6.81 -8.97 10.21
N LEU A 76 7.14 -7.73 9.83
CA LEU A 76 6.54 -6.54 10.46
C LEU A 76 5.01 -6.61 10.39
N ALA A 77 4.35 -6.27 11.50
CA ALA A 77 2.89 -6.24 11.63
C ALA A 77 2.29 -5.00 10.96
N LEU A 78 2.60 -4.80 9.68
CA LEU A 78 2.12 -3.69 8.87
C LEU A 78 0.72 -3.96 8.33
N SER A 79 -0.11 -2.93 8.31
CA SER A 79 -1.50 -2.95 7.86
C SER A 79 -1.87 -1.68 7.09
N TYR A 80 -3.09 -1.63 6.54
CA TYR A 80 -3.63 -0.41 5.93
C TYR A 80 -3.69 0.79 6.89
N LYS A 81 -3.65 0.56 8.21
CA LYS A 81 -3.69 1.63 9.22
C LYS A 81 -2.38 2.43 9.30
N ASP A 82 -1.30 1.85 8.77
CA ASP A 82 0.04 2.44 8.76
C ASP A 82 0.31 3.21 7.45
N LEU A 83 -0.67 3.24 6.55
CA LEU A 83 -0.59 3.81 5.20
C LEU A 83 -1.55 5.00 5.08
N LEU A 84 -0.98 6.16 4.77
CA LEU A 84 -1.71 7.41 4.59
C LEU A 84 -1.51 7.91 3.16
N VAL A 85 -2.58 8.35 2.52
CA VAL A 85 -2.56 9.01 1.21
C VAL A 85 -2.44 10.52 1.44
N VAL A 86 -1.53 11.16 0.71
CA VAL A 86 -1.31 12.62 0.71
C VAL A 86 -1.30 13.21 -0.68
#